data_AF-A0A0C3NHD2-F1
#
_entry.id   AF-A0A0C3NHD2-F1
#
_cell.length_a   1.000
_cell.length_b   1.000
_cell.length_c   1.000
_cell.angle_alpha   90.00
_cell.angle_beta   90.00
_cell.angle_gamma   90.00
#
_symmetry.space_group_name_H-M   'P 1'
#
loop_
_entity.id
_entity.type
_entity.pdbx_description
1 polymer ?
#
loop_
_entity_poly.entity_id
_entity_poly.type
_entity_poly.pdbx_seq_one_letter_code
_entity_poly.pdbx_strand_id
1 'polypeptide(L)'
;MSPEKYFTEEQKDKMVAAIREAEKNTSGEIRIHIENHCPKEILDRAADVFANLKMQKTALRNGILFYIALVDKKMAILGDAGINAKVPDKYWDELKNRMIEKFKQGYITEGICEAVIQAGKQLQEFFPYRQDDVNELPDDISFNPSEK
;
A
#
# COMPACT_ATOMS: atom_id res chain seq x y z
N MET A 1 10.37 -16.89 -10.13
CA MET A 1 9.96 -17.23 -8.75
C MET A 1 8.71 -16.41 -8.46
N SER A 2 7.60 -16.99 -8.00
CA SER A 2 6.39 -16.21 -7.69
C SER A 2 6.68 -15.19 -6.57
N PRO A 3 6.22 -13.92 -6.68
CA PRO A 3 6.49 -12.89 -5.66
C PRO A 3 5.92 -13.28 -4.29
N GLU A 4 4.86 -14.08 -4.24
CA GLU A 4 4.29 -14.61 -2.99
C GLU A 4 5.28 -15.48 -2.20
N LYS A 5 6.21 -16.16 -2.90
CA LYS A 5 7.20 -17.08 -2.31
C LYS A 5 8.42 -16.33 -1.76
N TYR A 6 8.51 -15.03 -2.03
CA TYR A 6 9.53 -14.17 -1.46
C TYR A 6 9.31 -13.95 0.05
N PHE A 7 8.05 -13.98 0.49
CA PHE A 7 7.67 -13.75 1.87
C PHE A 7 7.25 -15.05 2.56
N THR A 8 7.68 -15.22 3.81
CA THR A 8 7.15 -16.27 4.69
C THR A 8 5.71 -15.93 5.08
N GLU A 9 4.95 -16.94 5.54
CA GLU A 9 3.59 -16.70 6.08
C GLU A 9 3.63 -15.69 7.24
N GLU A 10 4.63 -15.78 8.13
CA GLU A 10 4.80 -14.81 9.22
C GLU A 10 5.00 -13.37 8.70
N GLN A 11 5.72 -13.18 7.59
CA GLN A 11 5.90 -11.86 7.00
C GLN A 11 4.61 -11.34 6.35
N LYS A 12 3.82 -12.21 5.71
CA LYS A 12 2.50 -11.86 5.17
C LYS A 12 1.55 -11.47 6.30
N ASP A 13 1.50 -12.26 7.37
CA ASP A 13 0.68 -11.97 8.53
C ASP A 13 1.04 -10.64 9.19
N LYS A 14 2.34 -10.31 9.28
CA LYS A 14 2.80 -8.99 9.77
C LYS A 14 2.30 -7.84 8.90
N MET A 15 2.36 -7.98 7.58
CA MET A 15 1.86 -6.95 6.65
C MET A 15 0.34 -6.78 6.76
N VAL A 16 -0.42 -7.88 6.83
CA VAL A 16 -1.88 -7.84 7.05
C VAL A 16 -2.22 -7.23 8.40
N ALA A 17 -1.48 -7.57 9.46
CA ALA A 17 -1.66 -6.98 10.78
C ALA A 17 -1.38 -5.47 10.76
N ALA A 18 -0.37 -5.01 10.03
CA ALA A 18 -0.06 -3.59 9.86
C ALA A 18 -1.18 -2.83 9.12
N ILE A 19 -1.78 -3.41 8.08
CA ILE A 19 -2.95 -2.84 7.40
C ILE A 19 -4.10 -2.65 8.39
N ARG A 20 -4.47 -3.72 9.11
CA ARG A 20 -5.54 -3.69 10.11
C ARG A 20 -5.28 -2.72 11.25
N GLU A 21 -4.02 -2.55 11.65
CA GLU A 21 -3.64 -1.57 12.67
C GLU A 21 -3.79 -0.14 12.15
N ALA A 22 -3.40 0.11 10.90
CA ALA A 22 -3.54 1.42 10.27
C ALA A 22 -5.03 1.80 10.14
N GLU A 23 -5.88 0.90 9.64
CA GLU A 23 -7.32 1.13 9.43
C GLU A 23 -8.13 1.30 10.72
N LYS A 24 -7.62 0.85 11.88
CA LYS A 24 -8.24 1.21 13.17
C LYS A 24 -8.16 2.70 13.51
N ASN A 25 -7.26 3.43 12.86
CA ASN A 25 -7.03 4.85 13.13
C ASN A 25 -7.67 5.75 12.07
N THR A 26 -8.04 5.22 10.90
CA THR A 26 -8.55 5.98 9.75
C THR A 26 -9.67 5.23 9.05
N SER A 27 -10.69 5.93 8.54
CA SER A 27 -11.71 5.36 7.65
C SER A 27 -11.20 5.11 6.23
N GLY A 28 -9.88 5.08 6.06
CA GLY A 28 -9.21 5.04 4.76
C GLY A 28 -8.59 3.67 4.55
N GLU A 29 -8.80 3.13 3.37
CA GLU A 29 -8.52 1.74 3.05
C GLU A 29 -7.10 1.60 2.48
N ILE A 30 -6.32 0.63 2.97
CA ILE A 30 -4.93 0.46 2.56
C ILE A 30 -4.72 -0.93 1.98
N ARG A 31 -4.21 -1.00 0.75
CA ARG A 31 -3.80 -2.27 0.14
C ARG A 31 -2.35 -2.28 -0.26
N ILE A 32 -1.74 -3.45 -0.15
CA ILE A 32 -0.40 -3.74 -0.62
C ILE A 32 -0.53 -4.63 -1.86
N HIS A 33 0.14 -4.23 -2.95
CA HIS A 33 0.31 -5.05 -4.13
C HIS A 33 1.78 -5.31 -4.41
N ILE A 34 2.11 -6.58 -4.62
CA ILE A 34 3.48 -7.02 -4.88
C ILE A 34 3.55 -7.85 -6.16
N GLU A 35 4.43 -7.42 -7.07
CA GLU A 35 4.82 -8.18 -8.25
C GLU A 35 6.34 -8.20 -8.42
N ASN A 36 6.86 -8.97 -9.38
CA ASN A 36 8.30 -9.02 -9.61
C ASN A 36 8.77 -7.91 -10.56
N HIS A 37 8.05 -7.73 -11.66
CA HIS A 37 8.42 -6.87 -12.76
C HIS A 37 7.31 -5.87 -13.06
N CYS A 38 7.72 -4.65 -13.38
CA CYS A 38 6.87 -3.55 -13.76
C CYS A 38 6.97 -3.37 -15.28
N PRO A 39 6.00 -3.88 -16.08
CA PRO A 39 6.12 -3.96 -17.54
C PRO A 39 6.06 -2.60 -18.26
N LYS A 40 5.73 -1.53 -17.53
CA LYS A 40 5.60 -0.17 -18.05
C LYS A 40 6.07 0.84 -17.01
N GLU A 41 5.81 2.13 -17.27
CA GLU A 41 6.08 3.18 -16.30
C GLU A 41 5.35 2.93 -14.97
N ILE A 42 6.04 3.24 -13.89
CA ILE A 42 5.66 2.77 -12.56
C ILE A 42 4.31 3.32 -12.10
N LEU A 43 4.05 4.60 -12.38
CA LEU A 43 2.80 5.25 -12.03
C LEU A 43 1.65 4.71 -12.87
N ASP A 44 1.87 4.48 -14.17
CA ASP A 44 0.86 3.88 -15.04
C ASP A 44 0.53 2.45 -14.59
N ARG A 45 1.53 1.68 -14.16
CA ARG A 45 1.31 0.31 -13.69
C ARG A 45 0.58 0.29 -12.36
N ALA A 46 1.00 1.13 -11.43
CA ALA A 46 0.31 1.27 -10.16
C ALA A 46 -1.15 1.73 -10.37
N ALA A 47 -1.43 2.62 -11.34
CA ALA A 47 -2.78 3.06 -11.67
C ALA A 47 -3.64 1.93 -12.25
N ASP A 48 -3.10 1.07 -13.12
CA ASP A 48 -3.82 -0.13 -13.59
C ASP A 48 -4.18 -1.05 -12.43
N VAL A 49 -3.21 -1.32 -11.55
CA VAL A 49 -3.42 -2.18 -10.37
C VAL A 49 -4.48 -1.55 -9.46
N PHE A 50 -4.43 -0.24 -9.24
CA PHE A 50 -5.41 0.50 -8.47
C PHE A 50 -6.84 0.28 -9.01
N ALA A 51 -7.01 0.43 -10.32
CA ALA A 51 -8.29 0.22 -10.99
C ALA A 51 -8.74 -1.26 -10.94
N ASN A 52 -7.83 -2.20 -11.15
CA ASN A 52 -8.09 -3.65 -11.14
C ASN A 52 -8.53 -4.15 -9.76
N LEU A 53 -7.88 -3.65 -8.71
CA LEU A 53 -8.24 -3.93 -7.31
C LEU A 53 -9.46 -3.15 -6.84
N LYS A 54 -10.05 -2.31 -7.72
CA LYS A 54 -11.24 -1.49 -7.45
C LYS A 54 -11.05 -0.57 -6.25
N MET A 55 -9.84 -0.08 -6.03
CA MET A 55 -9.48 0.78 -4.89
C MET A 55 -10.29 2.09 -4.82
N GLN A 56 -10.88 2.49 -5.95
CA GLN A 56 -11.80 3.62 -6.08
C GLN A 56 -13.19 3.39 -5.48
N LYS A 57 -13.52 2.16 -5.06
CA LYS A 57 -14.81 1.79 -4.47
C LYS A 57 -14.83 2.05 -2.96
N THR A 58 -14.47 3.28 -2.59
CA THR A 58 -14.59 3.79 -1.23
C THR A 58 -15.50 5.01 -1.23
N ALA A 59 -16.33 5.16 -0.20
CA ALA A 59 -17.31 6.24 -0.14
C ALA A 59 -16.66 7.63 -0.19
N LEU A 60 -15.47 7.75 0.41
CA LEU A 60 -14.72 9.01 0.52
C LEU A 60 -13.57 9.14 -0.48
N ARG A 61 -13.42 8.19 -1.42
CA ARG A 61 -12.29 8.18 -2.37
C ARG A 61 -10.97 8.28 -1.63
N ASN A 62 -10.79 7.41 -0.64
CA ASN A 62 -9.69 7.42 0.31
C ASN A 62 -8.95 6.08 0.39
N GLY A 63 -8.87 5.37 -0.74
CA GLY A 63 -8.03 4.18 -0.88
C GLY A 63 -6.57 4.53 -1.16
N ILE A 64 -5.63 3.80 -0.54
CA ILE A 64 -4.19 3.85 -0.80
C ILE A 64 -3.70 2.52 -1.33
N LEU A 65 -2.94 2.55 -2.41
CA LEU A 65 -2.20 1.41 -2.92
C LEU A 65 -0.70 1.59 -2.70
N PHE A 66 -0.10 0.66 -1.98
CA PHE A 66 1.34 0.43 -1.95
C PHE A 66 1.70 -0.57 -3.04
N TYR A 67 2.30 -0.11 -4.13
CA TYR A 67 2.75 -0.94 -5.23
C TYR A 67 4.25 -1.20 -5.14
N ILE A 68 4.66 -2.47 -5.14
CA ILE A 68 6.06 -2.89 -5.10
C ILE A 68 6.36 -3.89 -6.23
N ALA A 69 7.37 -3.58 -7.04
CA ALA A 69 7.98 -4.51 -7.99
C ALA A 69 9.36 -4.94 -7.47
N LEU A 70 9.44 -6.15 -6.93
CA LEU A 70 10.59 -6.64 -6.15
C LEU A 70 11.88 -6.74 -6.96
N VAL A 71 11.83 -7.34 -8.15
CA VAL A 71 13.03 -7.60 -8.97
C VAL A 71 13.52 -6.31 -9.61
N ASP A 72 12.59 -5.49 -10.10
CA ASP A 72 12.90 -4.20 -10.71
C ASP A 72 13.27 -3.12 -9.68
N LYS A 73 13.10 -3.40 -8.37
CA LYS A 73 13.33 -2.46 -7.27
C LYS A 73 12.58 -1.15 -7.45
N LYS A 74 11.36 -1.24 -7.99
CA LYS A 74 10.47 -0.13 -8.25
C LYS A 74 9.35 -0.14 -7.22
N MET A 75 8.98 1.03 -6.70
CA MET A 75 7.82 1.17 -5.82
C MET A 75 7.10 2.51 -6.01
N ALA A 76 5.78 2.48 -5.85
CA ALA A 76 4.92 3.66 -5.91
C ALA A 76 3.87 3.59 -4.81
N ILE A 77 3.45 4.74 -4.31
CA ILE A 77 2.33 4.87 -3.39
C ILE A 77 1.31 5.76 -4.08
N LEU A 78 0.09 5.24 -4.27
CA LEU A 78 -1.01 5.96 -4.90
C LEU A 78 -2.14 6.14 -3.91
N GLY A 79 -2.48 7.39 -3.60
CA GLY A 79 -3.75 7.74 -2.97
C GLY A 79 -4.81 8.04 -4.01
N ASP A 80 -6.07 7.77 -3.67
CA ASP A 80 -7.21 8.21 -4.47
C ASP A 80 -7.46 9.73 -4.34
N ALA A 81 -8.40 10.25 -5.13
CA ALA A 81 -8.68 11.68 -5.26
C ALA A 81 -8.98 12.39 -3.93
N GLY A 82 -9.69 11.74 -3.00
CA GLY A 82 -9.98 12.31 -1.69
C GLY A 82 -8.73 12.51 -0.85
N ILE A 83 -7.78 11.58 -0.92
CA ILE A 83 -6.49 11.67 -0.25
C ILE A 83 -5.60 12.73 -0.90
N ASN A 84 -5.47 12.71 -2.22
CA ASN A 84 -4.61 13.65 -2.95
C ASN A 84 -5.07 15.11 -2.79
N ALA A 85 -6.34 15.35 -2.47
CA ALA A 85 -6.87 16.67 -2.17
C ALA A 85 -6.52 17.19 -0.75
N LYS A 86 -6.01 16.33 0.13
CA LYS A 86 -5.79 16.63 1.56
C LYS A 86 -4.35 16.48 2.00
N VAL A 87 -3.66 15.45 1.52
CA VAL A 87 -2.30 15.12 1.94
C VAL A 87 -1.30 16.07 1.25
N PRO A 88 -0.32 16.63 1.98
CA PRO A 88 0.65 17.54 1.41
C PRO A 88 1.45 16.95 0.26
N ASP A 89 1.76 17.80 -0.73
CA ASP A 89 2.73 17.49 -1.77
C ASP A 89 4.05 17.04 -1.11
N LYS A 90 4.61 15.92 -1.58
CA LYS A 90 5.83 15.22 -1.10
C LYS A 90 5.67 14.23 0.04
N TYR A 91 4.53 14.16 0.75
CA TYR A 91 4.38 13.19 1.84
C TYR A 91 4.67 11.74 1.39
N TRP A 92 4.09 11.35 0.24
CA TRP A 92 4.30 10.03 -0.35
C TRP A 92 5.74 9.79 -0.79
N ASP A 93 6.43 10.82 -1.27
CA ASP A 93 7.84 10.72 -1.65
C ASP A 93 8.75 10.52 -0.43
N GLU A 94 8.49 11.23 0.66
CA GLU A 94 9.22 11.03 1.92
C GLU A 94 8.99 9.63 2.50
N LEU A 95 7.73 9.17 2.48
CA LEU A 95 7.37 7.83 2.93
C LEU A 95 8.06 6.75 2.09
N LYS A 96 8.03 6.92 0.76
CA LYS A 96 8.75 6.07 -0.20
C LYS A 96 10.26 6.04 0.08
N ASN A 97 10.88 7.20 0.34
CA ASN A 97 12.30 7.27 0.65
C ASN A 97 12.66 6.50 1.92
N ARG A 98 11.84 6.57 2.97
CA ARG A 98 12.03 5.77 4.21
C ARG A 98 11.96 4.27 3.93
N MET A 99 11.01 3.83 3.10
CA MET A 99 10.92 2.42 2.67
C MET A 99 12.18 1.98 1.93
N ILE A 100 12.67 2.79 0.99
CA ILE A 100 13.88 2.50 0.22
C ILE A 100 15.09 2.29 1.15
N GLU A 101 15.25 3.12 2.17
CA GLU A 101 16.35 2.98 3.14
C GLU A 101 16.29 1.67 3.94
N LYS A 102 15.08 1.21 4.29
CA LYS A 102 14.87 -0.11 4.91
C LYS A 102 15.14 -1.26 3.95
N PHE A 103 14.70 -1.12 2.70
CA PHE A 103 14.90 -2.15 1.67
C PHE A 103 16.38 -2.37 1.36
N LYS A 104 17.17 -1.28 1.34
CA LYS A 104 18.64 -1.36 1.18
C LYS A 104 19.33 -2.14 2.30
N GLN A 105 18.73 -2.19 3.48
CA GLN A 105 19.22 -2.94 4.64
C GLN A 105 18.69 -4.38 4.69
N GLY A 106 17.85 -4.80 3.72
CA GLY A 106 17.22 -6.11 3.70
C GLY A 106 15.91 -6.21 4.50
N TYR A 107 15.49 -5.12 5.15
CA TYR A 107 14.28 -5.06 5.98
C TYR A 107 13.04 -4.68 5.15
N ILE A 108 12.71 -5.49 4.14
CA ILE A 108 11.62 -5.19 3.20
C ILE A 108 10.26 -5.23 3.90
N THR A 109 9.97 -6.32 4.61
CA THR A 109 8.69 -6.51 5.31
C THR A 109 8.48 -5.41 6.35
N GLU A 110 9.49 -5.12 7.14
CA GLU A 110 9.46 -4.07 8.16
C GLU A 110 9.27 -2.69 7.53
N GLY A 111 9.97 -2.41 6.41
CA GLY A 111 9.80 -1.16 5.67
C GLY A 111 8.38 -0.96 5.16
N ILE A 112 7.74 -2.02 4.67
CA ILE A 112 6.33 -1.98 4.23
C ILE A 112 5.40 -1.75 5.43
N CYS A 113 5.56 -2.53 6.51
CA CYS A 113 4.71 -2.42 7.69
C CYS A 113 4.81 -1.03 8.33
N GLU A 114 6.02 -0.51 8.52
CA GLU A 114 6.24 0.84 9.04
C GLU A 114 5.58 1.89 8.16
N ALA A 115 5.68 1.77 6.83
CA ALA A 115 5.09 2.74 5.93
C ALA A 115 3.57 2.72 5.91
N VAL A 116 2.96 1.53 5.98
CA VAL A 116 1.50 1.37 6.11
C VAL A 116 0.99 2.00 7.40
N ILE A 117 1.64 1.73 8.52
CA ILE A 117 1.28 2.31 9.83
C ILE A 117 1.38 3.84 9.78
N GLN A 118 2.45 4.38 9.18
CA GLN A 118 2.63 5.82 9.04
C GLN A 118 1.58 6.45 8.12
N ALA A 119 1.21 5.79 7.01
CA ALA A 119 0.12 6.24 6.16
C ALA A 119 -1.21 6.30 6.91
N GLY A 120 -1.55 5.26 7.68
CA GLY A 120 -2.76 5.27 8.53
C GLY A 120 -2.79 6.42 9.52
N LYS A 121 -1.66 6.70 10.19
CA LYS A 121 -1.52 7.84 11.11
C LYS A 121 -1.71 9.19 10.41
N GLN A 122 -1.15 9.36 9.22
CA GLN A 122 -1.33 10.59 8.45
C GLN A 122 -2.78 10.77 7.99
N LEU A 123 -3.43 9.66 7.61
CA LEU A 123 -4.82 9.71 7.19
C LEU A 123 -5.77 10.00 8.35
N GLN A 124 -5.47 9.60 9.58
CA GLN A 124 -6.29 9.88 10.75
C GLN A 124 -6.65 11.37 10.91
N GLU A 125 -5.74 12.27 10.52
CA GLU A 125 -5.98 13.72 10.57
C GLU A 125 -7.07 14.20 9.60
N PHE A 126 -7.25 13.50 8.48
CA PHE A 126 -8.17 13.89 7.39
C PHE A 126 -9.40 12.99 7.26
N PHE A 127 -9.26 11.73 7.65
CA PHE A 127 -10.22 10.64 7.54
C PHE A 127 -10.23 9.83 8.84
N PRO A 128 -10.57 10.42 10.00
CA PRO A 128 -10.54 9.71 11.27
C PRO A 128 -11.50 8.52 11.27
N TYR A 129 -11.10 7.43 11.93
CA TYR A 129 -11.96 6.25 12.13
C TYR A 129 -13.30 6.64 12.77
N ARG A 130 -14.40 6.05 12.29
CA ARG A 130 -15.75 6.27 12.81
C ARG A 130 -16.32 4.95 13.35
N GLN A 131 -17.21 5.01 14.34
CA GLN A 131 -17.76 3.80 14.94
C GLN A 131 -18.64 2.97 13.98
N ASP A 132 -19.18 3.62 12.95
CA ASP A 132 -19.96 3.03 11.87
C ASP A 132 -19.12 2.71 10.63
N ASP A 133 -17.79 2.81 10.73
CA ASP A 133 -16.88 2.52 9.64
C ASP A 133 -16.91 1.04 9.29
N VAL A 134 -17.13 0.76 8.01
CA VAL A 134 -17.20 -0.59 7.45
C VAL A 134 -15.97 -0.77 6.59
N ASN A 135 -15.26 -1.88 6.79
CA ASN A 135 -14.13 -2.24 5.93
C ASN A 135 -14.60 -2.38 4.47
N GLU A 136 -14.22 -1.43 3.61
CA GLU A 136 -14.71 -1.32 2.24
C GLU A 136 -13.89 -2.18 1.26
N LEU A 137 -12.61 -2.47 1.57
CA LEU A 137 -11.70 -3.24 0.74
C LEU A 137 -11.06 -4.41 1.52
N PRO A 138 -10.51 -5.43 0.83
CA PRO A 138 -9.84 -6.53 1.51
C PRO A 138 -8.44 -6.18 2.03
N ASP A 139 -8.14 -6.52 3.28
CA ASP A 139 -6.80 -6.37 3.90
C ASP A 139 -5.75 -7.36 3.35
N ASP A 140 -6.14 -8.29 2.48
CA ASP A 140 -5.21 -9.25 1.91
C ASP A 140 -4.21 -8.60 0.95
N ILE A 141 -2.99 -9.11 1.00
CA ILE A 141 -1.91 -8.69 0.10
C ILE A 141 -2.23 -9.23 -1.28
N SER A 142 -2.32 -8.31 -2.24
CA SER A 142 -2.49 -8.68 -3.64
C SER A 142 -1.13 -9.05 -4.24
N PHE A 143 -1.03 -10.26 -4.77
CA PHE A 143 0.13 -10.68 -5.55
C PHE A 143 -0.27 -10.81 -7.01
N ASN A 144 0.58 -10.36 -7.92
CA ASN A 144 0.48 -10.76 -9.31
C ASN A 144 1.45 -11.93 -9.55
N PRO A 145 0.96 -13.15 -9.80
CA PRO A 145 1.82 -14.22 -10.26
C PRO A 145 2.25 -13.85 -11.69
N SER A 146 3.37 -13.15 -11.82
CA SER A 146 4.02 -13.02 -13.11
C SER A 146 4.50 -14.42 -13.52
N GLU A 147 3.62 -15.17 -14.21
CA GLU A 147 3.93 -16.44 -14.86
C GLU A 147 3.60 -16.33 -16.35
N LYS A 148 4.58 -15.90 -17.14
CA LYS A 148 5.18 -16.64 -18.28
C LYS A 148 6.03 -15.70 -19.13
#